data_AF-A0A348YD22-F1
#
_entry.id   AF-A0A348YD22-F1
#
_cell.length_a   1.000
_cell.length_b   1.000
_cell.length_c   1.000
_cell.angle_alpha   90.00
_cell.angle_beta   90.00
_cell.angle_gamma   90.00
#
_symmetry.space_group_name_H-M   'P 1'
#
loop_
_entity.id
_entity.type
_entity.pdbx_description
1 polymer ?
#
loop_
_entity_poly.entity_id
_entity_poly.type
_entity_poly.pdbx_seq_one_letter_code
_entity_poly.pdbx_strand_id
1 'polypeptide(L)' 'SDLVSLRVINEQDEYLGDITEMFETGAHAIMRVAATSDSLDAEERLIPWHKQTVVQVSLTEKTVLVAWPSDY' A
#
# COMPACT_ATOMS: atom_id res chain seq x y z
N SER A 1 9.84 -3.93 11.64
CA SER A 1 8.86 -3.87 10.55
C SER A 1 9.19 -2.68 9.68
N ASP A 2 10.03 -2.90 8.67
CA ASP A 2 10.61 -1.85 7.81
C ASP A 2 9.66 -1.39 6.69
N LEU A 3 8.43 -1.91 6.69
CA LEU A 3 7.40 -1.61 5.69
C LEU A 3 6.46 -0.48 6.12
N VAL A 4 6.41 -0.14 7.41
CA VAL A 4 5.60 0.98 7.90
C VAL A 4 6.24 2.30 7.46
N SER A 5 5.43 3.27 7.04
CA SER A 5 5.85 4.55 6.43
C SER A 5 6.45 4.43 5.02
N LEU A 6 6.22 3.32 4.31
CA LEU A 6 6.46 3.29 2.86
C LEU A 6 5.26 3.86 2.13
N ARG A 7 5.55 4.56 1.03
CA ARG A 7 4.54 5.11 0.11
C ARG A 7 4.00 4.01 -0.78
N VAL A 8 2.67 3.90 -0.85
CA VAL A 8 1.99 2.95 -1.71
C VAL A 8 1.56 3.66 -2.98
N ILE A 9 2.02 3.14 -4.11
CA ILE A 9 1.77 3.69 -5.44
C ILE A 9 1.18 2.57 -6.30
N ASN A 10 0.20 2.87 -7.14
CA ASN A 10 -0.35 1.87 -8.05
C ASN A 10 0.38 1.82 -9.41
N GLU A 11 -0.01 0.88 -10.27
CA GLU A 11 0.54 0.72 -11.64
C GLU A 11 0.29 1.94 -12.54
N GLN A 12 -0.61 2.83 -12.15
CA GLN A 12 -0.95 4.08 -12.83
C GLN A 12 -0.13 5.27 -12.31
N ASP A 13 0.87 5.03 -11.45
CA ASP A 13 1.68 6.07 -10.78
C ASP A 13 0.86 6.95 -9.81
N GLU A 14 -0.31 6.48 -9.37
CA GLU A 14 -1.14 7.18 -8.40
C GLU A 14 -0.72 6.82 -6.97
N TYR A 15 -0.48 7.85 -6.17
CA TYR A 15 -0.13 7.68 -4.76
C TYR A 15 -1.39 7.44 -3.91
N LEU A 16 -1.51 6.23 -3.38
CA LEU A 16 -2.68 5.79 -2.60
C LEU A 16 -2.59 6.16 -1.11
N GLY A 17 -1.39 6.43 -0.60
CA GLY A 17 -1.16 6.69 0.81
C GLY A 17 0.07 5.97 1.37
N ASP A 18 0.23 6.06 2.68
CA ASP A 18 1.36 5.46 3.38
C ASP A 18 0.91 4.22 4.17
N ILE A 19 1.79 3.22 4.25
CA ILE A 19 1.58 2.04 5.09
C ILE A 19 1.61 2.48 6.55
N THR A 20 0.48 2.39 7.25
CA THR A 20 0.40 2.71 8.68
C THR A 20 0.50 1.47 9.55
N GLU A 21 0.02 0.33 9.06
CA GLU A 21 -0.03 -0.90 9.84
C GLU A 21 -0.03 -2.12 8.91
N MET A 22 0.45 -3.25 9.42
CA MET A 22 0.28 -4.55 8.80
C MET A 22 -0.23 -5.53 9.84
N PHE A 23 -1.24 -6.32 9.48
CA PHE A 23 -1.80 -7.32 10.36
C PHE A 23 -2.12 -8.61 9.61
N GLU A 24 -1.87 -9.75 10.24
CA GLU A 24 -2.18 -11.07 9.67
C GLU A 24 -3.62 -11.46 9.99
N THR A 25 -4.39 -11.76 8.95
CA THR A 25 -5.77 -12.23 9.06
C THR A 25 -5.85 -13.74 8.91
N GLY A 26 -5.07 -14.52 9.68
CA GLY A 26 -5.14 -16.00 9.72
C GLY A 26 -4.76 -16.78 8.43
N ALA A 27 -5.00 -16.21 7.24
CA ALA A 27 -4.68 -16.76 5.92
C ALA A 27 -3.76 -15.82 5.12
N HIS A 28 -3.94 -14.50 5.24
CA HIS A 28 -3.14 -13.51 4.51
C HIS A 28 -2.80 -12.30 5.38
N ALA A 29 -1.62 -11.72 5.16
CA ALA A 29 -1.29 -10.41 5.69
C ALA A 29 -2.07 -9.33 4.96
N ILE A 30 -2.61 -8.36 5.70
CA ILE A 30 -3.28 -7.17 5.20
C ILE A 30 -2.41 -5.97 5.59
N MET A 31 -2.23 -5.08 4.64
CA MET A 31 -1.54 -3.81 4.80
C MET A 31 -2.57 -2.69 4.84
N ARG A 32 -2.58 -1.92 5.93
CA ARG A 32 -3.41 -0.72 6.05
C ARG A 32 -2.66 0.48 5.49
N VAL A 33 -3.23 1.05 4.43
CA VAL A 33 -2.75 2.24 3.76
C VAL A 33 -3.66 3.39 4.17
N ALA A 34 -3.11 4.35 4.89
CA ALA A 34 -3.85 5.56 5.22
C ALA A 34 -3.53 6.63 4.18
N ALA A 35 -4.59 7.23 3.64
CA ALA A 35 -4.46 8.42 2.83
C ALA A 35 -3.81 9.56 3.63
N THR A 36 -2.95 10.33 2.95
CA THR A 36 -2.35 11.56 3.45
C THR A 36 -2.80 12.74 2.60
N SER A 37 -2.40 13.96 2.95
CA SER A 37 -2.76 15.16 2.18
C SER A 37 -2.26 15.16 0.73
N ASP A 38 -1.26 14.34 0.42
CA ASP A 38 -0.70 14.18 -0.92
C ASP A 38 -1.33 13.02 -1.70
N SER A 39 -2.15 12.19 -1.05
CA SER A 39 -2.80 11.02 -1.64
C SER A 39 -3.85 11.41 -2.68
N LEU A 40 -4.15 10.45 -3.57
CA LEU A 40 -5.18 10.59 -4.59
C LEU A 40 -6.54 11.01 -3.99
N ASP A 41 -6.86 10.49 -2.81
CA ASP A 41 -8.07 10.78 -2.05
C ASP A 41 -7.80 10.63 -0.55
N ALA A 42 -8.86 10.72 0.27
CA ALA A 42 -8.81 10.61 1.73
C ALA A 42 -9.29 9.24 2.24
N GLU A 43 -9.29 8.19 1.40
CA GLU A 43 -9.82 6.88 1.75
C GLU A 43 -8.74 5.95 2.32
N GLU A 44 -9.07 5.28 3.43
CA GLU A 44 -8.24 4.23 3.99
C GLU A 44 -8.43 2.93 3.20
N ARG A 45 -7.32 2.29 2.82
CA ARG A 45 -7.32 1.06 2.02
C ARG A 45 -6.69 -0.09 2.77
N LEU A 46 -7.36 -1.24 2.72
CA LEU A 46 -6.88 -2.50 3.26
C LEU A 46 -6.42 -3.39 2.10
N ILE A 47 -5.12 -3.33 1.81
CA ILE A 47 -4.55 -4.00 0.65
C ILE A 47 -3.94 -5.34 1.09
N PRO A 48 -4.34 -6.47 0.47
CA PRO A 48 -3.72 -7.76 0.74
C PRO A 48 -2.24 -7.77 0.39
N TRP A 49 -1.40 -8.23 1.32
CA TRP A 49 0.04 -8.39 1.13
C TRP A 49 0.35 -9.78 0.56
N HIS A 50 0.13 -9.95 -0.74
CA HIS A 50 0.52 -11.14 -1.49
C HIS A 50 1.08 -10.79 -2.88
N LYS A 51 1.71 -11.78 -3.52
CA LYS A 51 2.46 -11.59 -4.78
C LYS A 51 1.64 -11.10 -5.97
N GLN A 52 0.31 -11.18 -5.93
CA GLN A 52 -0.52 -10.69 -7.03
C GLN A 52 -0.84 -9.20 -6.89
N THR A 53 -0.90 -8.70 -5.65
CA THR A 53 -1.20 -7.29 -5.37
C THR A 53 0.08 -6.49 -5.20
N VAL A 54 1.11 -7.01 -4.53
CA VAL A 54 2.39 -6.31 -4.37
C VAL A 54 3.28 -6.65 -5.57
N VAL A 55 3.48 -5.68 -6.46
CA VAL A 55 4.26 -5.81 -7.68
C VAL A 55 5.75 -5.63 -7.38
N GLN A 56 6.10 -4.57 -6.64
CA GLN A 56 7.48 -4.24 -6.31
C GLN A 56 7.57 -3.56 -4.95
N VAL A 57 8.65 -3.84 -4.21
CA VAL A 57 8.97 -3.16 -2.95
C VAL A 57 10.35 -2.57 -3.07
N SER A 58 10.47 -1.25 -2.92
CA SER A 58 11.73 -0.52 -2.92
C SER A 58 11.97 0.10 -1.55
N LEU A 59 12.82 -0.55 -0.76
CA LEU A 59 13.24 -0.01 0.55
C LEU A 59 14.15 1.21 0.41
N THR A 60 14.85 1.33 -0.73
CA THR A 60 15.73 2.48 -1.02
C THR A 60 14.92 3.74 -1.27
N GLU A 61 13.86 3.65 -2.08
CA GLU A 61 12.97 4.78 -2.39
C GLU A 61 11.85 4.95 -1.36
N LYS A 62 11.72 3.99 -0.44
CA LYS A 62 10.61 3.88 0.51
C LYS A 62 9.24 3.80 -0.17
N THR A 63 9.16 3.04 -1.26
CA THR A 63 7.95 2.89 -2.08
C THR A 63 7.54 1.43 -2.23
N VAL A 64 6.25 1.20 -2.37
CA VAL A 64 5.63 -0.08 -2.68
C VAL A 64 4.71 0.12 -3.89
N LEU A 65 5.01 -0.59 -4.97
CA LEU A 65 4.16 -0.65 -6.16
C LEU A 65 3.13 -1.75 -5.99
N VAL A 66 1.85 -1.40 -6.12
CA VAL A 66 0.74 -2.34 -6.02
C VAL A 66 -0.14 -2.35 -7.27
N ALA A 67 -0.61 -3.54 -7.65
CA ALA A 67 -1.65 -3.72 -8.65
C ALA A 67 -3.03 -3.55 -7.98
N TRP A 68 -3.29 -2.36 -7.44
CA TRP A 68 -4.55 -2.02 -6.78
C TRP A 68 -5.17 -0.77 -7.42
N PRO A 69 -6.35 -0.89 -8.05
CA PRO A 69 -7.03 0.26 -8.63
C PRO A 69 -7.53 1.21 -7.53
N SER A 70 -7.50 2.50 -7.81
CA SER A 70 -7.99 3.55 -6.90
C SER A 70 -9.51 3.56 -6.69
N ASP A 71 -10.26 3.03 -7.66
CA ASP A 71 -11.74 3.00 -7.74
C ASP A 71 -12.39 1.81 -7.00
N TYR A 72 -11.70 1.16 -6.06
CA TYR A 72 -12.17 -0.02 -5.33
C TYR A 72 -12.43 0.23 -3.86
#